data_AF-A0A099L3Q9-F1
#
_entry.id   AF-A0A099L3Q9-F1
#
_cell.length_a   1.000
_cell.length_b   1.000
_cell.length_c   1.000
_cell.angle_alpha   90.00
_cell.angle_beta   90.00
_cell.angle_gamma   90.00
#
_symmetry.space_group_name_H-M   'P 1'
#
loop_
_entity.id
_entity.type
_entity.pdbx_description
1 polymer ?
#
loop_
_entity_poly.entity_id
_entity_poly.type
_entity_poly.pdbx_seq_one_letter_code
_entity_poly.pdbx_strand_id
1 'polypeptide(L)'
;MFTAYAYNRVSTSIQDSDGKSGLIRQLKAINDFLGSHNDYTLSDKVYTDKASGYHGMNIKDDAGLGSFLADCESGLVKAGDMLCVHAIDRLSRLPPDDARALFQRILGYGVKVAIVRWGIIIDKTANKLDLAGDLLLTVGFHLAYMESEQKSKLISFAKQANVAKARDTGKILFSGKSVPRWLSLNADKTEFSIKPVESALIERIFNMKLSGMGSNKIMTKLHDENNLSFGGLALRNDSITRLLKNRRLIGEWQPQNRAVIDGKRVETDNGEPIQNYFPMVISEKLFNAVQASFDQSARGKASRQFNNVFASLMKCSKCGHAVTRKHSYLKKKVYRTYYSCTGNTHRKCCDRKSQHMQPIQDAIIQALTVLDYSQLSIEDTGNSNAVERASVEYKINELTKSISNYETAIGSIENPDDIGGLLQLRNDKRQELSEANTELTKLNNAITGSSVDVLKEVGSIDLGCEESRIKLNHLFKQHLQKIVLYKTGIISIYFKVSYKEIKRITVLPNPVEPSNPTITYVNEEILNAIRESLPNTKEGLLDFLDKLQSRNLEKLK
;
A
#
# COMPACT_ATOMS: atom_id res chain seq x y z
N MET A 1 61.44 7.18 13.87
CA MET A 1 60.64 6.30 12.98
C MET A 1 59.21 6.73 13.09
N PHE A 2 58.58 7.08 11.96
CA PHE A 2 57.17 7.46 11.91
C PHE A 2 56.31 6.22 11.68
N THR A 3 55.03 6.30 12.01
CA THR A 3 54.10 5.19 11.83
C THR A 3 53.33 5.32 10.52
N ALA A 4 53.23 4.22 9.77
CA ALA A 4 52.36 4.11 8.61
C ALA A 4 51.11 3.29 8.95
N TYR A 5 49.94 3.79 8.61
CA TYR A 5 48.66 3.15 8.84
C TYR A 5 48.05 2.71 7.51
N ALA A 6 47.67 1.44 7.39
CA ALA A 6 47.00 0.94 6.21
C ALA A 6 45.49 1.21 6.27
N TYR A 7 44.93 1.72 5.17
CA TYR A 7 43.48 1.79 4.98
C TYR A 7 43.04 0.92 3.80
N ASN A 8 42.12 0.01 4.10
CA ASN A 8 41.60 -0.98 3.17
C ASN A 8 40.08 -0.89 3.04
N ARG A 9 39.57 -1.30 1.89
CA ARG A 9 38.13 -1.37 1.64
C ARG A 9 37.76 -2.62 0.85
N VAL A 10 36.66 -3.26 1.25
CA VAL A 10 36.09 -4.40 0.53
C VAL A 10 34.91 -3.92 -0.32
N SER A 11 34.87 -4.28 -1.61
CA SER A 11 33.88 -3.80 -2.57
C SER A 11 32.47 -4.38 -2.40
N THR A 12 32.32 -5.52 -1.70
CA THR A 12 31.02 -6.21 -1.49
C THR A 12 31.08 -7.17 -0.31
N SER A 13 30.07 -7.14 0.57
CA SER A 13 29.91 -8.03 1.74
C SER A 13 29.63 -9.52 1.40
N ILE A 14 29.45 -9.87 0.13
CA ILE A 14 29.16 -11.24 -0.34
C ILE A 14 30.43 -12.03 -0.66
N GLN A 15 31.58 -11.37 -0.75
CA GLN A 15 32.87 -12.01 -1.01
C GLN A 15 33.60 -12.48 0.25
N ASP A 16 32.91 -12.64 1.39
CA ASP A 16 33.54 -13.12 2.63
C ASP A 16 33.99 -14.59 2.55
N SER A 17 33.49 -15.39 1.59
CA SER A 17 33.90 -16.79 1.44
C SER A 17 35.17 -17.00 0.60
N ASP A 18 35.49 -16.09 -0.32
CA ASP A 18 36.77 -16.05 -1.08
C ASP A 18 37.68 -14.88 -0.65
N GLY A 19 37.30 -14.19 0.43
CA GLY A 19 37.75 -12.86 0.87
C GLY A 19 39.21 -12.72 1.31
N LYS A 20 40.09 -13.67 0.98
CA LYS A 20 41.52 -13.59 1.30
C LYS A 20 42.32 -12.85 0.22
N SER A 21 42.00 -12.92 -1.07
CA SER A 21 42.93 -12.42 -2.10
C SER A 21 43.00 -10.88 -2.23
N GLY A 22 41.87 -10.18 -2.10
CA GLY A 22 41.80 -8.73 -2.38
C GLY A 22 42.38 -7.82 -1.29
N LEU A 23 42.15 -8.14 -0.01
CA LEU A 23 42.71 -7.40 1.13
C LEU A 23 44.19 -7.74 1.33
N ILE A 24 44.56 -9.02 1.20
CA ILE A 24 45.95 -9.45 1.28
C ILE A 24 46.78 -8.81 0.17
N ARG A 25 46.26 -8.68 -1.05
CA ARG A 25 46.94 -7.98 -2.15
C ARG A 25 47.16 -6.49 -1.84
N GLN A 26 46.18 -5.82 -1.24
CA GLN A 26 46.29 -4.40 -0.88
C GLN A 26 47.33 -4.19 0.23
N LEU A 27 47.29 -5.00 1.28
CA LEU A 27 48.29 -4.97 2.36
C LEU A 27 49.69 -5.32 1.85
N LYS A 28 49.80 -6.31 0.95
CA LYS A 28 51.07 -6.64 0.31
C LYS A 28 51.63 -5.46 -0.47
N ALA A 29 50.81 -4.80 -1.29
CA ALA A 29 51.26 -3.62 -2.04
C ALA A 29 51.70 -2.47 -1.12
N ILE A 30 51.01 -2.26 0.01
CA ILE A 30 51.41 -1.27 1.02
C ILE A 30 52.76 -1.66 1.66
N ASN A 31 52.93 -2.93 2.04
CA ASN A 31 54.20 -3.44 2.58
C ASN A 31 55.36 -3.28 1.57
N ASP A 32 55.15 -3.66 0.32
CA ASP A 32 56.14 -3.53 -0.75
C ASP A 32 56.53 -2.05 -0.96
N PHE A 33 55.56 -1.13 -0.89
CA PHE A 33 55.80 0.32 -0.95
C PHE A 33 56.59 0.84 0.25
N LEU A 34 56.29 0.37 1.46
CA LEU A 34 57.03 0.75 2.67
C LEU A 34 58.47 0.19 2.68
N GLY A 35 58.72 -0.92 1.98
CA GLY A 35 60.07 -1.47 1.80
C GLY A 35 61.05 -0.53 1.08
N SER A 36 60.53 0.50 0.39
CA SER A 36 61.32 1.58 -0.22
C SER A 36 61.31 2.88 0.59
N HIS A 37 60.65 2.91 1.76
CA HIS A 37 60.47 4.07 2.63
C HIS A 37 60.79 3.73 4.09
N ASN A 38 62.08 3.50 4.38
CA ASN A 38 62.60 3.00 5.67
C ASN A 38 62.33 3.91 6.89
N ASP A 39 61.90 5.15 6.66
CA ASP A 39 61.53 6.09 7.74
C ASP A 39 60.21 5.71 8.43
N TYR A 40 59.44 4.80 7.83
CA TYR A 40 58.11 4.39 8.26
C TYR A 40 58.04 2.92 8.66
N THR A 41 57.32 2.65 9.75
CA THR A 41 56.97 1.29 10.18
C THR A 41 55.47 1.08 10.08
N LEU A 42 55.04 -0.02 9.46
CA LEU A 42 53.62 -0.35 9.36
C LEU A 42 53.04 -0.65 10.75
N SER A 43 51.92 -0.01 11.09
CA SER A 43 51.16 -0.26 12.30
C SER A 43 50.38 -1.58 12.21
N ASP A 44 50.24 -2.27 13.35
CA ASP A 44 49.31 -3.40 13.49
C ASP A 44 47.84 -2.97 13.35
N LYS A 45 47.54 -1.67 13.54
CA LYS A 45 46.19 -1.13 13.39
C LYS A 45 45.88 -0.83 11.92
N VAL A 46 44.95 -1.60 11.34
CA VAL A 46 44.47 -1.44 9.96
C VAL A 46 43.05 -0.91 9.95
N TYR A 47 42.82 0.21 9.26
CA TYR A 47 41.50 0.81 9.10
C TYR A 47 40.77 0.14 7.95
N THR A 48 39.60 -0.44 8.20
CA THR A 48 38.85 -1.19 7.18
C THR A 48 37.41 -0.70 7.05
N ASP A 49 36.98 -0.43 5.82
CA ASP A 49 35.58 -0.12 5.51
C ASP A 49 34.88 -1.30 4.81
N LYS A 50 33.69 -1.68 5.32
CA LYS A 50 32.82 -2.73 4.74
C LYS A 50 31.78 -2.06 3.85
N ALA A 51 31.78 -2.37 2.55
CA ALA A 51 30.91 -1.72 1.59
C ALA A 51 29.41 -1.79 1.93
N SER A 52 28.91 -0.69 2.52
CA SER A 52 27.52 -0.25 2.42
C SER A 52 27.42 1.26 2.15
N GLY A 53 28.45 1.87 1.57
CA GLY A 53 28.46 3.28 1.19
C GLY A 53 27.85 3.52 -0.19
N TYR A 54 26.53 3.61 -0.28
CA TYR A 54 25.86 4.44 -1.27
C TYR A 54 25.42 5.71 -0.52
N HIS A 55 25.92 6.88 -0.96
CA HIS A 55 25.73 8.21 -0.37
C HIS A 55 26.35 8.42 1.01
N GLY A 56 27.49 9.12 1.10
CA GLY A 56 27.92 9.88 2.30
C GLY A 56 28.08 9.17 3.65
N MET A 57 27.75 7.87 3.79
CA MET A 57 27.69 7.19 5.09
C MET A 57 29.06 6.77 5.66
N ASN A 58 30.16 7.01 4.94
CA ASN A 58 31.51 6.66 5.40
C ASN A 58 32.12 7.71 6.35
N ILE A 59 31.38 8.78 6.66
CA ILE A 59 31.76 9.88 7.58
C ILE A 59 30.89 9.82 8.85
N LYS A 60 30.37 8.64 9.21
CA LYS A 60 29.82 8.39 10.54
C LYS A 60 30.92 7.76 11.40
N ASP A 61 30.95 8.11 12.68
CA ASP A 61 32.04 7.82 13.63
C ASP A 61 32.44 6.31 13.73
N ASP A 62 31.59 5.40 13.27
CA ASP A 62 31.81 3.94 13.25
C ASP A 62 32.33 3.35 11.91
N ALA A 63 32.61 4.17 10.90
CA ALA A 63 33.15 3.71 9.60
C ALA A 63 34.68 3.89 9.54
N GLY A 64 35.40 2.98 8.87
CA GLY A 64 36.87 2.86 8.97
C GLY A 64 37.68 4.17 8.80
N LEU A 65 37.28 5.07 7.90
CA LEU A 65 37.93 6.37 7.72
C LEU A 65 37.53 7.39 8.82
N GLY A 66 36.31 7.30 9.35
CA GLY A 66 35.87 8.05 10.52
C GLY A 66 36.70 7.70 11.76
N SER A 67 36.95 6.41 12.00
CA SER A 67 37.85 5.97 13.08
C SER A 67 39.25 6.54 12.91
N PHE A 68 39.79 6.56 11.68
CA PHE A 68 41.10 7.16 11.42
C PHE A 68 41.15 8.66 11.77
N LEU A 69 40.10 9.41 11.39
CA LEU A 69 40.00 10.83 11.73
C LEU A 69 39.88 11.05 13.24
N ALA A 70 39.11 10.23 13.95
CA ALA A 70 39.02 10.27 15.40
C ALA A 70 40.37 9.96 16.09
N ASP A 71 41.15 9.04 15.51
CA ASP A 71 42.50 8.74 15.98
C ASP A 71 43.50 9.88 15.68
N CYS A 72 43.29 10.66 14.62
CA CYS A 72 44.02 11.91 14.38
C CYS A 72 43.63 12.99 15.42
N GLU A 73 42.34 13.12 15.74
CA GLU A 73 41.84 14.10 16.71
C GLU A 73 42.26 13.80 18.16
N SER A 74 42.30 12.52 18.53
CA SER A 74 42.77 12.06 19.84
C SER A 74 44.30 12.04 19.98
N GLY A 75 45.05 12.29 18.89
CA GLY A 75 46.51 12.30 18.88
C GLY A 75 47.16 10.91 18.90
N LEU A 76 46.39 9.84 18.66
CA LEU A 76 46.92 8.49 18.47
C LEU A 76 47.73 8.40 17.16
N VAL A 77 47.21 9.03 16.10
CA VAL A 77 47.95 9.28 14.86
C VAL A 77 48.61 10.65 14.99
N LYS A 78 49.94 10.70 14.85
CA LYS A 78 50.73 11.90 15.13
C LYS A 78 51.10 12.63 13.83
N ALA A 79 51.40 13.91 13.95
CA ALA A 79 51.99 14.67 12.85
C ALA A 79 53.30 14.01 12.39
N GLY A 80 53.45 13.83 11.07
CA GLY A 80 54.55 13.09 10.45
C GLY A 80 54.24 11.64 10.10
N ASP A 81 53.21 11.04 10.73
CA ASP A 81 52.71 9.70 10.38
C ASP A 81 52.05 9.70 9.00
N MET A 82 51.85 8.51 8.44
CA MET A 82 51.38 8.34 7.06
C MET A 82 50.16 7.44 6.96
N LEU A 83 49.15 7.86 6.21
CA LEU A 83 48.04 7.03 5.78
C LEU A 83 48.35 6.42 4.41
N CYS A 84 48.45 5.09 4.34
CA CYS A 84 48.67 4.35 3.11
C CYS A 84 47.35 3.83 2.54
N VAL A 85 47.03 4.26 1.32
CA VAL A 85 45.87 3.78 0.56
C VAL A 85 46.33 3.14 -0.74
N HIS A 86 45.73 2.00 -1.10
CA HIS A 86 46.10 1.33 -2.34
C HIS A 86 45.80 2.20 -3.57
N ALA A 87 44.63 2.84 -3.62
CA ALA A 87 44.20 3.72 -4.71
C ALA A 87 43.20 4.78 -4.22
N ILE A 88 43.05 5.88 -4.98
CA ILE A 88 42.18 7.02 -4.63
C ILE A 88 40.71 6.61 -4.50
N ASP A 89 40.24 5.67 -5.33
CA ASP A 89 38.87 5.14 -5.32
C ASP A 89 38.50 4.40 -4.01
N ARG A 90 39.46 4.26 -3.08
CA ARG A 90 39.25 3.72 -1.73
C ARG A 90 38.94 4.81 -0.70
N LEU A 91 39.46 6.03 -0.89
CA LEU A 91 39.27 7.16 0.02
C LEU A 91 37.84 7.71 -0.01
N SER A 92 37.22 7.82 -1.19
CA SER A 92 35.81 8.22 -1.27
C SER A 92 35.13 7.81 -2.60
N ARG A 93 33.80 7.67 -2.56
CA ARG A 93 32.91 7.67 -3.74
C ARG A 93 32.14 9.00 -3.82
N LEU A 94 32.67 10.04 -3.20
CA LEU A 94 32.03 11.34 -3.12
C LEU A 94 32.29 12.12 -4.41
N PRO A 95 31.49 13.15 -4.69
CA PRO A 95 31.86 14.18 -5.65
C PRO A 95 33.31 14.66 -5.41
N PRO A 96 34.05 15.04 -6.47
CA PRO A 96 35.46 15.43 -6.35
C PRO A 96 35.74 16.48 -5.27
N ASP A 97 34.85 17.45 -5.07
CA ASP A 97 34.99 18.53 -4.08
C ASP A 97 34.95 18.00 -2.63
N ASP A 98 34.02 17.10 -2.34
CA ASP A 98 33.90 16.47 -1.02
C ASP A 98 35.11 15.56 -0.72
N ALA A 99 35.60 14.84 -1.74
CA ALA A 99 36.80 14.02 -1.62
C ALA A 99 38.04 14.88 -1.30
N ARG A 100 38.13 16.06 -1.93
CA ARG A 100 39.19 17.04 -1.70
C ARG A 100 39.13 17.63 -0.30
N ALA A 101 37.95 17.99 0.21
CA ALA A 101 37.78 18.50 1.56
C ALA A 101 38.24 17.48 2.63
N LEU A 102 37.87 16.21 2.45
CA LEU A 102 38.31 15.11 3.31
C LEU A 102 39.83 14.93 3.30
N PHE A 103 40.43 14.99 2.11
CA PHE A 103 41.88 14.87 1.94
C PHE A 103 42.63 16.02 2.61
N GLN A 104 42.16 17.26 2.44
CA GLN A 104 42.70 18.44 3.10
C GLN A 104 42.58 18.36 4.62
N ARG A 105 41.49 17.78 5.15
CA ARG A 105 41.32 17.56 6.58
C ARG A 105 42.39 16.62 7.15
N ILE A 106 42.70 15.51 6.47
CA ILE A 106 43.76 14.57 6.89
C ILE A 106 45.13 15.26 6.90
N LEU A 107 45.47 15.95 5.80
CA LEU A 107 46.69 16.74 5.71
C LEU A 107 46.75 17.86 6.78
N GLY A 108 45.58 18.35 7.20
CA GLY A 108 45.41 19.34 8.26
C GLY A 108 45.99 18.91 9.61
N TYR A 109 45.94 17.61 9.94
CA TYR A 109 46.54 17.04 11.16
C TYR A 109 48.06 16.82 11.04
N GLY A 110 48.69 17.20 9.92
CA GLY A 110 50.11 16.97 9.67
C GLY A 110 50.43 15.52 9.29
N VAL A 111 49.41 14.74 8.91
CA VAL A 111 49.54 13.36 8.44
C VAL A 111 49.79 13.36 6.93
N LYS A 112 50.74 12.54 6.48
CA LYS A 112 51.01 12.33 5.05
C LYS A 112 50.06 11.30 4.46
N VAL A 113 49.74 11.40 3.17
CA VAL A 113 48.90 10.40 2.50
C VAL A 113 49.65 9.78 1.32
N ALA A 114 49.86 8.47 1.36
CA ALA A 114 50.48 7.71 0.29
C ALA A 114 49.43 7.02 -0.59
N ILE A 115 49.46 7.32 -1.88
CA ILE A 115 48.69 6.62 -2.91
C ILE A 115 49.61 5.58 -3.54
N VAL A 116 49.56 4.36 -2.99
CA VAL A 116 50.53 3.30 -3.28
C VAL A 116 50.54 2.90 -4.75
N ARG A 117 49.38 2.81 -5.41
CA ARG A 117 49.30 2.49 -6.86
C ARG A 117 50.06 3.48 -7.74
N TRP A 118 50.24 4.71 -7.29
CA TRP A 118 50.93 5.76 -8.05
C TRP A 118 52.33 6.04 -7.52
N GLY A 119 52.71 5.47 -6.37
CA GLY A 119 53.98 5.74 -5.73
C GLY A 119 54.13 7.18 -5.22
N ILE A 120 53.02 7.87 -4.96
CA ILE A 120 53.02 9.29 -4.58
C ILE A 120 52.73 9.42 -3.08
N ILE A 121 53.50 10.28 -2.40
CA ILE A 121 53.25 10.72 -1.01
C ILE A 121 52.90 12.22 -1.05
N ILE A 122 51.78 12.57 -0.41
CA ILE A 122 51.30 13.94 -0.34
C ILE A 122 51.40 14.43 1.11
N ASP A 123 51.96 15.62 1.31
CA ASP A 123 52.24 16.25 2.60
C ASP A 123 51.95 17.77 2.52
N LYS A 124 51.42 18.33 3.60
CA LYS A 124 51.13 19.77 3.75
C LYS A 124 52.39 20.61 3.96
N THR A 125 53.43 20.06 4.57
CA THR A 125 54.62 20.80 5.05
C THR A 125 55.70 20.99 3.99
N ALA A 126 55.74 20.13 2.97
CA ALA A 126 56.83 20.12 1.99
C ALA A 126 56.69 21.15 0.85
N ASN A 127 55.68 22.03 0.85
CA ASN A 127 55.34 22.90 -0.31
C ASN A 127 55.24 22.14 -1.65
N LYS A 128 55.07 20.81 -1.59
CA LYS A 128 54.84 19.89 -2.70
C LYS A 128 53.38 19.45 -2.72
N LEU A 129 52.47 20.41 -2.60
CA LEU A 129 51.35 20.39 -3.52
C LEU A 129 51.84 21.07 -4.81
N ASP A 130 52.88 20.48 -5.41
CA ASP A 130 53.35 20.90 -6.72
C ASP A 130 52.10 20.88 -7.62
N LEU A 131 51.91 21.85 -8.50
CA LEU A 131 50.73 21.92 -9.38
C LEU A 131 50.42 20.54 -10.01
N ALA A 132 51.48 19.77 -10.31
CA ALA A 132 51.43 18.40 -10.75
C ALA A 132 50.75 17.41 -9.77
N GLY A 133 51.07 17.46 -8.47
CA GLY A 133 50.45 16.61 -7.45
C GLY A 133 48.96 16.89 -7.25
N ASP A 134 48.58 18.17 -7.24
CA ASP A 134 47.16 18.58 -7.14
C ASP A 134 46.36 18.18 -8.38
N LEU A 135 46.98 18.35 -9.56
CA LEU A 135 46.41 17.92 -10.84
C LEU A 135 46.23 16.40 -10.87
N LEU A 136 47.23 15.63 -10.44
CA LEU A 136 47.14 14.16 -10.39
C LEU A 136 46.04 13.69 -9.43
N LEU A 137 45.90 14.34 -8.28
CA LEU A 137 44.84 14.04 -7.33
C LEU A 137 43.45 14.35 -7.91
N THR A 138 43.31 15.51 -8.56
CA THR A 138 42.07 15.94 -9.22
C THR A 138 41.67 15.00 -10.36
N VAL A 139 42.62 14.63 -11.23
CA VAL A 139 42.42 13.64 -12.29
C VAL A 139 42.05 12.29 -11.69
N GLY A 140 42.68 11.90 -10.59
CA GLY A 140 42.34 10.68 -9.85
C GLY A 140 40.92 10.62 -9.35
N PHE A 141 40.46 11.69 -8.69
CA PHE A 141 39.06 11.80 -8.24
C PHE A 141 38.10 11.78 -9.42
N HIS A 142 38.42 12.48 -10.50
CA HIS A 142 37.58 12.50 -11.70
C HIS A 142 37.49 11.12 -12.37
N LEU A 143 38.60 10.41 -12.54
CA LEU A 143 38.62 9.05 -13.09
C LEU A 143 37.85 8.06 -12.21
N ALA A 144 38.01 8.13 -10.89
CA ALA A 144 37.28 7.28 -9.96
C ALA A 144 35.76 7.54 -10.01
N TYR A 145 35.36 8.81 -10.12
CA TYR A 145 33.97 9.21 -10.29
C TYR A 145 33.40 8.70 -11.64
N MET A 146 34.12 8.94 -12.74
CA MET A 146 33.76 8.47 -14.08
C MET A 146 33.61 6.95 -14.13
N GLU A 147 34.54 6.19 -13.54
CA GLU A 147 34.48 4.73 -13.51
C GLU A 147 33.24 4.24 -12.74
N SER A 148 32.91 4.89 -11.62
CA SER A 148 31.71 4.60 -10.83
C SER A 148 30.43 4.92 -11.60
N GLU A 149 30.39 6.08 -12.27
CA GLU A 149 29.26 6.51 -13.08
C GLU A 149 29.07 5.57 -14.28
N GLN A 150 30.15 5.23 -14.99
CA GLN A 150 30.14 4.31 -16.12
C GLN A 150 29.68 2.92 -15.70
N LYS A 151 30.19 2.37 -14.58
CA LYS A 151 29.69 1.10 -14.02
C LYS A 151 28.20 1.16 -13.70
N SER A 152 27.74 2.27 -13.12
CA SER A 152 26.32 2.47 -12.80
C SER A 152 25.45 2.51 -14.06
N LYS A 153 25.90 3.25 -15.10
CA LYS A 153 25.27 3.30 -16.43
C LYS A 153 25.22 1.91 -17.07
N LEU A 154 26.33 1.18 -17.09
CA LEU A 154 26.41 -0.17 -17.65
C LEU A 154 25.47 -1.16 -16.92
N ILE A 155 25.41 -1.11 -15.59
CA ILE A 155 24.46 -1.93 -14.82
C ILE A 155 23.01 -1.56 -15.17
N SER A 156 22.72 -0.27 -15.30
CA SER A 156 21.38 0.20 -15.71
C SER A 156 21.01 -0.30 -17.11
N PHE A 157 21.91 -0.14 -18.10
CA PHE A 157 21.68 -0.64 -19.45
C PHE A 157 21.53 -2.15 -19.51
N ALA A 158 22.38 -2.91 -18.80
CA ALA A 158 22.26 -4.36 -18.72
C ALA A 158 20.91 -4.78 -18.09
N LYS A 159 20.44 -4.05 -17.08
CA LYS A 159 19.14 -4.29 -16.46
C LYS A 159 17.99 -3.98 -17.42
N GLN A 160 18.02 -2.85 -18.12
CA GLN A 160 17.03 -2.51 -19.14
C GLN A 160 16.99 -3.54 -20.26
N ALA A 161 18.14 -3.96 -20.77
CA ALA A 161 18.25 -4.99 -21.80
C ALA A 161 17.70 -6.35 -21.31
N ASN A 162 17.92 -6.71 -20.05
CA ASN A 162 17.34 -7.92 -19.48
C ASN A 162 15.82 -7.81 -19.32
N VAL A 163 15.30 -6.66 -18.88
CA VAL A 163 13.85 -6.41 -18.80
C VAL A 163 13.21 -6.50 -20.18
N ALA A 164 13.84 -5.94 -21.22
CA ALA A 164 13.40 -6.09 -22.60
C ALA A 164 13.36 -7.57 -23.02
N LYS A 165 14.43 -8.35 -22.78
CA LYS A 165 14.44 -9.80 -23.06
C LYS A 165 13.36 -10.56 -22.28
N ALA A 166 13.08 -10.18 -21.04
CA ALA A 166 12.00 -10.77 -20.27
C ALA A 166 10.63 -10.47 -20.88
N ARG A 167 10.44 -9.26 -21.42
CA ARG A 167 9.21 -8.85 -22.10
C ARG A 167 9.04 -9.53 -23.46
N ASP A 168 10.12 -9.62 -24.24
CA ASP A 168 10.07 -10.08 -25.63
C ASP A 168 10.13 -11.61 -25.76
N THR A 169 10.95 -12.28 -24.93
CA THR A 169 11.19 -13.72 -25.05
C THR A 169 10.79 -14.51 -23.81
N GLY A 170 10.19 -13.87 -22.80
CA GLY A 170 9.83 -14.53 -21.53
C GLY A 170 11.03 -14.98 -20.69
N LYS A 171 12.23 -14.43 -20.94
CA LYS A 171 13.45 -14.85 -20.23
C LYS A 171 13.32 -14.68 -18.72
N ILE A 172 13.54 -15.75 -17.96
CA ILE A 172 13.56 -15.71 -16.50
C ILE A 172 14.81 -14.97 -15.99
N LEU A 173 14.58 -13.92 -15.20
CA LEU A 173 15.61 -13.11 -14.55
C LEU A 173 15.75 -13.39 -13.05
N PHE A 174 14.94 -14.30 -12.49
CA PHE A 174 14.93 -14.63 -11.07
C PHE A 174 15.80 -15.86 -10.80
N SER A 175 16.50 -15.86 -9.67
CA SER A 175 17.28 -17.01 -9.21
C SER A 175 17.42 -17.03 -7.68
N GLY A 176 17.63 -18.24 -7.12
CA GLY A 176 17.85 -18.45 -5.69
C GLY A 176 16.77 -17.79 -4.82
N LYS A 177 17.20 -16.96 -3.86
CA LYS A 177 16.31 -16.29 -2.89
C LYS A 177 15.36 -15.24 -3.49
N SER A 178 15.55 -14.85 -4.75
CA SER A 178 14.68 -13.85 -5.42
C SER A 178 13.42 -14.47 -6.02
N VAL A 179 13.41 -15.79 -6.24
CA VAL A 179 12.24 -16.53 -6.75
C VAL A 179 11.11 -16.45 -5.72
N PRO A 180 9.86 -16.13 -6.13
CA PRO A 180 8.72 -16.15 -5.22
C PRO A 180 8.60 -17.49 -4.48
N ARG A 181 8.27 -17.45 -3.19
CA ARG A 181 8.35 -18.62 -2.31
C ARG A 181 7.48 -19.80 -2.73
N TRP A 182 6.36 -19.49 -3.38
CA TRP A 182 5.39 -20.45 -3.91
C TRP A 182 5.80 -21.03 -5.28
N LEU A 183 6.95 -20.63 -5.81
CA LEU A 183 7.51 -21.13 -7.06
C LEU A 183 8.85 -21.83 -6.81
N SER A 184 9.16 -22.78 -7.68
CA SER A 184 10.49 -23.31 -7.92
C SER A 184 10.88 -23.08 -9.37
N LEU A 185 12.18 -23.13 -9.66
CA LEU A 185 12.67 -23.20 -11.03
C LEU A 185 13.00 -24.64 -11.37
N ASN A 186 12.81 -25.02 -12.63
CA ASN A 186 13.36 -26.27 -13.16
C ASN A 186 14.91 -26.24 -13.14
N ALA A 187 15.54 -27.40 -13.36
CA ALA A 187 17.00 -27.54 -13.30
C ALA A 187 17.72 -26.55 -14.23
N ASP A 188 17.15 -26.32 -15.41
CA ASP A 188 17.70 -25.45 -16.46
C ASP A 188 17.38 -23.97 -16.27
N LYS A 189 16.58 -23.61 -15.25
CA LYS A 189 16.14 -22.25 -14.91
C LYS A 189 15.41 -21.53 -16.05
N THR A 190 14.74 -22.31 -16.90
CA THR A 190 13.95 -21.82 -18.04
C THR A 190 12.47 -21.68 -17.71
N GLU A 191 11.98 -22.41 -16.70
CA GLU A 191 10.54 -22.43 -16.36
C GLU A 191 10.29 -22.36 -14.86
N PHE A 192 9.15 -21.75 -14.50
CA PHE A 192 8.62 -21.75 -13.14
C PHE A 192 7.68 -22.93 -12.92
N SER A 193 7.82 -23.62 -11.79
CA SER A 193 6.87 -24.64 -11.32
C SER A 193 6.19 -24.16 -10.04
N ILE A 194 4.87 -24.31 -9.96
CA ILE A 194 4.09 -23.96 -8.77
C ILE A 194 4.30 -25.02 -7.69
N LYS A 195 4.53 -24.59 -6.45
CA LYS A 195 4.54 -25.48 -5.30
C LYS A 195 3.10 -25.69 -4.79
N PRO A 196 2.56 -26.92 -4.82
CA PRO A 196 1.13 -27.14 -4.54
C PRO A 196 0.71 -26.73 -3.12
N VAL A 197 1.56 -26.98 -2.11
CA VAL A 197 1.25 -26.69 -0.70
C VAL A 197 1.14 -25.18 -0.48
N GLU A 198 2.12 -24.41 -0.95
CA GLU A 198 2.09 -22.95 -0.85
C GLU A 198 0.96 -22.34 -1.68
N SER A 199 0.65 -22.89 -2.85
CA SER A 199 -0.46 -22.48 -3.70
C SER A 199 -1.81 -22.62 -2.98
N ALA A 200 -2.07 -23.80 -2.40
CA ALA A 200 -3.30 -24.06 -1.66
C ALA A 200 -3.44 -23.13 -0.43
N LEU A 201 -2.33 -22.83 0.26
CA LEU A 201 -2.32 -21.89 1.37
C LEU A 201 -2.63 -20.46 0.91
N ILE A 202 -2.08 -20.03 -0.23
CA ILE A 202 -2.40 -18.71 -0.83
C ILE A 202 -3.90 -18.63 -1.12
N GLU A 203 -4.46 -19.59 -1.86
CA GLU A 203 -5.88 -19.59 -2.22
C GLU A 203 -6.77 -19.54 -0.98
N ARG A 204 -6.42 -20.33 0.05
CA ARG A 204 -7.11 -20.32 1.35
C ARG A 204 -7.05 -18.94 2.03
N ILE A 205 -5.90 -18.26 2.02
CA ILE A 205 -5.73 -16.91 2.57
C ILE A 205 -6.61 -15.89 1.82
N PHE A 206 -6.69 -15.99 0.50
CA PHE A 206 -7.56 -15.12 -0.32
C PHE A 206 -9.05 -15.34 0.01
N ASN A 207 -9.49 -16.60 0.13
CA ASN A 207 -10.85 -16.94 0.50
C ASN A 207 -11.21 -16.49 1.94
N MET A 208 -10.28 -16.63 2.90
CA MET A 208 -10.48 -16.09 4.25
C MET A 208 -10.60 -14.56 4.27
N LYS A 209 -9.85 -13.86 3.40
CA LYS A 209 -9.95 -12.41 3.27
C LYS A 209 -11.30 -11.99 2.70
N LEU A 210 -11.80 -12.68 1.68
CA LEU A 210 -13.13 -12.43 1.10
C LEU A 210 -14.28 -12.73 2.06
N SER A 211 -14.14 -13.72 2.94
CA SER A 211 -15.13 -13.99 4.00
C SER A 211 -15.14 -12.93 5.12
N GLY A 212 -14.34 -11.86 5.00
CA GLY A 212 -14.33 -10.72 5.90
C GLY A 212 -13.28 -10.79 7.00
N MET A 213 -12.38 -11.78 7.00
CA MET A 213 -11.30 -11.83 7.97
C MET A 213 -10.22 -10.80 7.64
N GLY A 214 -9.83 -9.99 8.64
CA GLY A 214 -8.67 -9.12 8.53
C GLY A 214 -7.36 -9.91 8.63
N SER A 215 -6.26 -9.38 8.09
CA SER A 215 -4.94 -10.02 8.06
C SER A 215 -4.49 -10.58 9.42
N ASN A 216 -4.78 -9.88 10.53
CA ASN A 216 -4.48 -10.36 11.88
C ASN A 216 -5.33 -11.58 12.30
N LYS A 217 -6.64 -11.58 11.99
CA LYS A 217 -7.52 -12.74 12.26
C LYS A 217 -7.09 -13.96 11.44
N ILE A 218 -6.69 -13.74 10.19
CA ILE A 218 -6.15 -14.80 9.32
C ILE A 218 -4.88 -15.37 9.95
N MET A 219 -3.95 -14.51 10.38
CA MET A 219 -2.72 -14.94 11.06
C MET A 219 -3.01 -15.77 12.32
N THR A 220 -3.88 -15.30 13.21
CA THR A 220 -4.26 -16.04 14.43
C THR A 220 -4.91 -17.37 14.10
N LYS A 221 -5.82 -17.42 13.11
CA LYS A 221 -6.45 -18.67 12.68
C LYS A 221 -5.42 -19.68 12.16
N LEU A 222 -4.50 -19.24 11.30
CA LEU A 222 -3.41 -20.09 10.81
C LEU A 222 -2.45 -20.51 11.93
N HIS A 223 -2.27 -19.66 12.95
CA HIS A 223 -1.51 -20.00 14.15
C HIS A 223 -2.15 -21.14 14.93
N ASP A 224 -3.45 -21.02 15.23
CA ASP A 224 -4.20 -22.00 16.02
C ASP A 224 -4.28 -23.36 15.31
N GLU A 225 -4.20 -23.37 13.98
CA GLU A 225 -4.19 -24.57 13.14
C GLU A 225 -2.78 -25.15 12.89
N ASN A 226 -1.73 -24.63 13.53
CA ASN A 226 -0.32 -24.98 13.31
C ASN A 226 0.17 -24.81 11.85
N ASN A 227 -0.48 -23.94 11.06
CA ASN A 227 -0.15 -23.68 9.66
C ASN A 227 0.56 -22.33 9.48
N LEU A 228 1.68 -22.16 10.19
CA LEU A 228 2.37 -20.86 10.34
C LEU A 228 3.49 -20.61 9.35
N SER A 229 3.80 -21.55 8.45
CA SER A 229 4.98 -21.44 7.59
C SER A 229 4.60 -21.22 6.12
N PHE A 230 5.28 -20.28 5.46
CA PHE A 230 5.16 -20.03 4.03
C PHE A 230 6.54 -20.01 3.38
N GLY A 231 6.82 -21.05 2.57
CA GLY A 231 8.15 -21.29 2.00
C GLY A 231 9.25 -21.33 3.07
N GLY A 232 8.99 -21.97 4.21
CA GLY A 232 9.95 -22.15 5.30
C GLY A 232 10.16 -20.95 6.24
N LEU A 233 9.31 -19.90 6.17
CA LEU A 233 9.33 -18.79 7.13
C LEU A 233 8.00 -18.61 7.83
N ALA A 234 8.05 -18.11 9.07
CA ALA A 234 6.86 -17.74 9.83
C ALA A 234 6.02 -16.67 9.12
N LEU A 235 4.73 -16.90 9.02
CA LEU A 235 3.74 -15.95 8.54
C LEU A 235 3.51 -14.87 9.59
N ARG A 236 3.70 -13.63 9.18
CA ARG A 236 3.42 -12.44 9.98
C ARG A 236 2.30 -11.64 9.34
N ASN A 237 1.65 -10.78 10.12
CA ASN A 237 0.56 -9.93 9.65
C ASN A 237 0.96 -9.05 8.44
N ASP A 238 2.19 -8.51 8.43
CA ASP A 238 2.74 -7.75 7.31
C ASP A 238 2.95 -8.63 6.07
N SER A 239 3.47 -9.86 6.27
CA SER A 239 3.65 -10.85 5.20
C SER A 239 2.33 -11.21 4.52
N ILE A 240 1.26 -11.45 5.28
CA ILE A 240 -0.08 -11.75 4.74
C ILE A 240 -0.60 -10.56 3.93
N THR A 241 -0.48 -9.36 4.47
CA THR A 241 -0.96 -8.15 3.78
C THR A 241 -0.18 -7.90 2.48
N ARG A 242 1.14 -8.14 2.47
CA ARG A 242 1.96 -8.06 1.26
C ARG A 242 1.60 -9.14 0.25
N LEU A 243 1.34 -10.37 0.72
CA LEU A 243 0.93 -11.49 -0.13
C LEU A 243 -0.41 -11.22 -0.81
N LEU A 244 -1.41 -10.74 -0.06
CA LEU A 244 -2.74 -10.38 -0.58
C LEU A 244 -2.70 -9.28 -1.65
N LYS A 245 -1.63 -8.47 -1.72
CA LYS A 245 -1.44 -7.39 -2.71
C LYS A 245 -0.44 -7.75 -3.81
N ASN A 246 0.10 -8.96 -3.80
CA ASN A 246 1.21 -9.31 -4.68
C ASN A 246 0.70 -9.70 -6.08
N ARG A 247 0.80 -8.78 -7.03
CA ARG A 247 0.40 -8.98 -8.44
C ARG A 247 1.14 -10.12 -9.15
N ARG A 248 2.27 -10.61 -8.60
CA ARG A 248 2.93 -11.83 -9.11
C ARG A 248 2.06 -13.08 -9.02
N LEU A 249 1.05 -13.09 -8.16
CA LEU A 249 0.11 -14.20 -8.02
C LEU A 249 -0.85 -14.34 -9.21
N ILE A 250 -1.11 -13.24 -9.92
CA ILE A 250 -1.90 -13.22 -11.16
C ILE A 250 -1.00 -13.24 -12.41
N GLY A 251 0.29 -13.55 -12.24
CA GLY A 251 1.25 -13.72 -13.33
C GLY A 251 2.02 -12.46 -13.72
N GLU A 252 1.81 -11.33 -13.05
CA GLU A 252 2.43 -10.07 -13.45
C GLU A 252 3.79 -9.81 -12.77
N TRP A 253 4.69 -9.21 -13.51
CA TRP A 253 5.93 -8.66 -12.97
C TRP A 253 6.08 -7.17 -13.29
N GLN A 254 6.08 -6.32 -12.27
CA GLN A 254 6.48 -4.91 -12.39
C GLN A 254 8.00 -4.78 -12.22
N PRO A 255 8.78 -4.45 -13.27
CA PRO A 255 10.18 -4.11 -13.12
C PRO A 255 10.27 -2.78 -12.37
N GLN A 256 11.23 -2.66 -11.45
CA GLN A 256 11.42 -1.45 -10.64
C GLN A 256 12.88 -1.04 -10.59
N ASN A 257 13.13 0.25 -10.70
CA ASN A 257 14.41 0.89 -10.42
C ASN A 257 14.51 1.25 -8.95
N ARG A 258 15.72 1.18 -8.42
CA ARG A 258 16.04 1.55 -7.04
C ARG A 258 16.90 2.78 -7.09
N ALA A 259 16.36 3.87 -6.59
CA ALA A 259 17.10 5.10 -6.34
C ALA A 259 17.26 5.31 -4.84
N VAL A 260 18.22 6.14 -4.47
CA VAL A 260 18.28 6.72 -3.12
C VAL A 260 18.00 8.19 -3.30
N ILE A 261 16.90 8.66 -2.72
CA ILE A 261 16.49 10.07 -2.72
C ILE A 261 16.44 10.48 -1.25
N ASP A 262 17.18 11.53 -0.89
CA ASP A 262 17.28 12.03 0.49
C ASP A 262 17.67 10.95 1.53
N GLY A 263 18.60 10.07 1.14
CA GLY A 263 19.05 8.96 2.00
C GLY A 263 18.04 7.82 2.18
N LYS A 264 16.86 7.89 1.53
CA LYS A 264 15.86 6.82 1.54
C LYS A 264 15.87 6.06 0.24
N ARG A 265 15.80 4.73 0.32
CA ARG A 265 15.62 3.88 -0.85
C ARG A 265 14.21 4.06 -1.38
N VAL A 266 14.10 4.54 -2.61
CA VAL A 266 12.85 4.69 -3.35
C VAL A 266 12.86 3.69 -4.50
N GLU A 267 11.79 2.90 -4.60
CA GLU A 267 11.54 2.05 -5.75
C GLU A 267 10.61 2.81 -6.70
N THR A 268 11.04 2.98 -7.95
CA THR A 268 10.25 3.60 -9.02
C THR A 268 9.99 2.57 -10.10
N ASP A 269 8.80 2.55 -10.65
CA ASP A 269 8.45 1.60 -11.70
C ASP A 269 9.28 1.85 -12.97
N ASN A 270 9.68 0.76 -13.62
CA ASN A 270 10.53 0.77 -14.80
C ASN A 270 9.74 0.25 -16.01
N GLY A 271 8.90 1.14 -16.55
CA GLY A 271 7.96 0.85 -17.64
C GLY A 271 6.74 0.05 -17.18
N GLU A 272 5.95 -0.41 -18.17
CA GLU A 272 4.72 -1.16 -17.92
C GLU A 272 4.96 -2.54 -17.29
N PRO A 273 4.02 -3.05 -16.47
CA PRO A 273 4.06 -4.43 -15.98
C PRO A 273 4.19 -5.44 -17.12
N ILE A 274 5.03 -6.45 -16.93
CA ILE A 274 5.14 -7.60 -17.84
C ILE A 274 4.07 -8.61 -17.45
N GLN A 275 3.10 -8.80 -18.33
CA GLN A 275 1.99 -9.75 -18.17
C GLN A 275 2.46 -11.19 -18.39
N ASN A 276 1.80 -12.16 -17.77
CA ASN A 276 2.07 -13.61 -17.92
C ASN A 276 3.54 -14.03 -17.68
N TYR A 277 4.29 -13.27 -16.89
CA TYR A 277 5.68 -13.55 -16.57
C TYR A 277 5.83 -14.66 -15.51
N PHE A 278 4.93 -14.69 -14.54
CA PHE A 278 4.84 -15.77 -13.55
C PHE A 278 3.65 -16.68 -13.87
N PRO A 279 3.69 -17.97 -13.47
CA PRO A 279 2.52 -18.81 -13.58
C PRO A 279 1.45 -18.33 -12.60
N MET A 280 0.21 -18.28 -13.08
CA MET A 280 -0.93 -17.82 -12.30
C MET A 280 -1.25 -18.80 -11.17
N VAL A 281 -1.34 -18.29 -9.94
CA VAL A 281 -1.65 -19.08 -8.73
C VAL A 281 -3.07 -18.83 -8.27
N ILE A 282 -3.58 -17.62 -8.49
CA ILE A 282 -4.95 -17.22 -8.20
C ILE A 282 -5.53 -16.58 -9.44
N SER A 283 -6.84 -16.73 -9.65
CA SER A 283 -7.50 -16.06 -10.76
C SER A 283 -7.47 -14.53 -10.57
N GLU A 284 -7.38 -13.80 -11.69
CA GLU A 284 -7.48 -12.34 -11.70
C GLU A 284 -8.76 -11.88 -10.99
N LYS A 285 -9.87 -12.60 -11.22
CA LYS A 285 -11.17 -12.39 -10.56
C LYS A 285 -11.06 -12.42 -9.03
N LEU A 286 -10.44 -13.47 -8.47
CA LEU A 286 -10.27 -13.62 -7.03
C LEU A 286 -9.37 -12.52 -6.46
N PHE A 287 -8.27 -12.19 -7.16
CA PHE A 287 -7.34 -11.14 -6.74
C PHE A 287 -8.00 -9.76 -6.69
N ASN A 288 -8.69 -9.38 -7.77
CA ASN A 288 -9.33 -8.07 -7.89
C ASN A 288 -10.45 -7.89 -6.86
N ALA A 289 -11.25 -8.93 -6.60
CA ALA A 289 -12.25 -8.91 -5.54
C ALA A 289 -11.64 -8.67 -4.15
N VAL A 290 -10.49 -9.27 -3.87
CA VAL A 290 -9.74 -9.01 -2.63
C VAL A 290 -9.22 -7.58 -2.60
N GLN A 291 -8.70 -7.04 -3.71
CA GLN A 291 -8.27 -5.64 -3.76
C GLN A 291 -9.43 -4.68 -3.45
N ALA A 292 -10.60 -4.89 -4.06
CA ALA A 292 -11.81 -4.12 -3.77
C ALA A 292 -12.20 -4.13 -2.28
N SER A 293 -11.97 -5.25 -1.58
CA SER A 293 -12.24 -5.35 -0.14
C SER A 293 -11.37 -4.40 0.72
N PHE A 294 -10.16 -4.05 0.27
CA PHE A 294 -9.29 -3.12 1.00
C PHE A 294 -9.84 -1.69 0.96
N ASP A 295 -10.39 -1.25 -0.17
CA ASP A 295 -10.99 0.07 -0.33
C ASP A 295 -12.27 0.22 0.50
N GLN A 296 -13.06 -0.85 0.64
CA GLN A 296 -14.22 -0.86 1.54
C GLN A 296 -13.80 -0.85 3.03
N SER A 297 -12.70 -1.52 3.37
CA SER A 297 -12.15 -1.58 4.74
C SER A 297 -11.56 -0.24 5.20
N ALA A 298 -11.06 0.59 4.28
CA ALA A 298 -10.45 1.89 4.60
C ALA A 298 -11.44 2.92 5.19
N ARG A 299 -12.76 2.69 5.07
CA ARG A 299 -13.81 3.60 5.55
C ARG A 299 -14.09 3.52 7.06
N GLY A 300 -13.30 2.75 7.83
CA GLY A 300 -13.27 2.83 9.29
C GLY A 300 -12.64 1.62 9.96
N LYS A 301 -12.03 1.81 11.15
CA LYS A 301 -11.59 0.70 12.02
C LYS A 301 -12.82 -0.17 12.34
N ALA A 302 -12.84 -1.40 11.85
CA ALA A 302 -13.79 -2.40 12.33
C ALA A 302 -13.58 -2.60 13.84
N SER A 303 -14.64 -2.45 14.62
CA SER A 303 -14.62 -2.75 16.05
C SER A 303 -14.27 -4.24 16.26
N ARG A 304 -13.68 -4.59 17.42
CA ARG A 304 -13.35 -5.99 17.78
C ARG A 304 -14.55 -6.94 17.68
N GLN A 305 -15.77 -6.42 17.82
CA GLN A 305 -17.03 -7.13 17.59
C GLN A 305 -17.95 -6.34 16.65
N PHE A 306 -18.65 -7.02 15.74
CA PHE A 306 -19.63 -6.40 14.85
C PHE A 306 -20.94 -6.07 15.59
N ASN A 307 -20.92 -4.96 16.34
CA ASN A 307 -21.98 -4.60 17.28
C ASN A 307 -23.09 -3.70 16.74
N ASN A 308 -23.10 -3.38 15.44
CA ASN A 308 -24.11 -2.53 14.83
C ASN A 308 -24.47 -3.02 13.41
N VAL A 309 -25.68 -3.54 13.24
CA VAL A 309 -26.20 -4.07 11.97
C VAL A 309 -26.30 -3.00 10.89
N PHE A 310 -26.42 -1.72 11.25
CA PHE A 310 -26.47 -0.60 10.30
C PHE A 310 -25.14 0.15 10.19
N ALA A 311 -24.03 -0.48 10.60
CA ALA A 311 -22.70 0.11 10.47
C ALA A 311 -22.46 0.57 9.02
N SER A 312 -21.91 1.77 8.87
CA SER A 312 -21.64 2.49 7.60
C SER A 312 -22.85 2.93 6.76
N LEU A 313 -24.08 2.54 7.11
CA LEU A 313 -25.31 2.95 6.41
C LEU A 313 -25.96 4.20 7.04
N MET A 314 -25.88 4.37 8.36
CA MET A 314 -26.55 5.48 9.04
C MET A 314 -25.80 6.82 8.94
N LYS A 315 -26.54 7.87 8.60
CA LYS A 315 -26.07 9.25 8.44
C LYS A 315 -26.93 10.21 9.26
N CYS A 316 -26.31 11.28 9.75
CA CYS A 316 -27.00 12.36 10.45
C CYS A 316 -27.67 13.30 9.44
N SER A 317 -28.96 13.62 9.62
CA SER A 317 -29.65 14.57 8.74
C SER A 317 -29.03 15.97 8.74
N LYS A 318 -28.53 16.44 9.89
CA LYS A 318 -27.97 17.80 10.06
C LYS A 318 -26.60 18.02 9.40
N CYS A 319 -25.65 17.11 9.61
CA CYS A 319 -24.25 17.31 9.19
C CYS A 319 -23.74 16.28 8.17
N GLY A 320 -24.56 15.27 7.81
CA GLY A 320 -24.16 14.21 6.89
C GLY A 320 -23.14 13.20 7.44
N HIS A 321 -22.51 13.46 8.59
CA HIS A 321 -21.57 12.52 9.20
C HIS A 321 -22.24 11.21 9.65
N ALA A 322 -21.42 10.17 9.77
CA ALA A 322 -21.87 8.84 10.17
C ALA A 322 -22.45 8.83 11.60
N VAL A 323 -23.44 7.97 11.81
CA VAL A 323 -24.00 7.68 13.13
C VAL A 323 -23.43 6.35 13.64
N THR A 324 -22.87 6.35 14.84
CA THR A 324 -22.22 5.20 15.47
C THR A 324 -22.91 4.82 16.77
N ARG A 325 -22.64 3.60 17.24
CA ARG A 325 -23.12 3.09 18.52
C ARG A 325 -22.27 3.68 19.66
N LYS A 326 -22.93 4.20 20.70
CA LYS A 326 -22.32 4.72 21.93
C LYS A 326 -22.95 4.03 23.14
N HIS A 327 -22.14 3.64 24.11
CA HIS A 327 -22.63 3.12 25.39
C HIS A 327 -22.66 4.21 26.46
N SER A 328 -23.67 4.14 27.32
CA SER A 328 -23.67 4.77 28.63
C SER A 328 -23.40 3.70 29.67
N TYR A 329 -22.58 4.04 30.66
CA TYR A 329 -22.19 3.12 31.72
C TYR A 329 -22.81 3.54 33.05
N LEU A 330 -23.29 2.58 33.83
CA LEU A 330 -23.69 2.76 35.22
C LEU A 330 -22.99 1.69 36.05
N LYS A 331 -22.31 2.08 37.13
CA LYS A 331 -21.51 1.15 37.97
C LYS A 331 -20.58 0.24 37.15
N LYS A 332 -19.88 0.82 36.16
CA LYS A 332 -18.96 0.12 35.22
C LYS A 332 -19.60 -0.97 34.33
N LYS A 333 -20.93 -1.14 34.34
CA LYS A 333 -21.67 -2.00 33.39
C LYS A 333 -22.36 -1.14 32.33
N VAL A 334 -22.53 -1.70 31.12
CA VAL A 334 -23.29 -1.03 30.06
C VAL A 334 -24.74 -0.90 30.53
N TYR A 335 -25.21 0.34 30.70
CA TYR A 335 -26.57 0.65 31.15
C TYR A 335 -27.52 0.82 29.96
N ARG A 336 -27.13 1.65 29.00
CA ARG A 336 -27.93 1.94 27.80
C ARG A 336 -27.04 2.11 26.59
N THR A 337 -27.60 1.82 25.42
CA THR A 337 -26.93 1.99 24.13
C THR A 337 -27.66 3.05 23.32
N TYR A 338 -26.90 3.92 22.66
CA TYR A 338 -27.40 5.03 21.88
C TYR A 338 -26.80 5.06 20.48
N TYR A 339 -27.56 5.57 19.52
CA TYR A 339 -27.04 6.06 18.25
C TYR A 339 -26.58 7.51 18.41
N SER A 340 -25.32 7.77 18.08
CA SER A 340 -24.66 9.06 18.26
C SER A 340 -23.99 9.53 16.97
N CYS A 341 -24.13 10.81 16.65
CA CYS A 341 -23.49 11.39 15.47
C CYS A 341 -21.99 11.59 15.72
N THR A 342 -21.14 11.07 14.82
CA THR A 342 -19.68 11.27 14.89
C THR A 342 -19.25 12.74 14.76
N GLY A 343 -20.06 13.55 14.07
CA GLY A 343 -19.94 15.01 14.03
C GLY A 343 -20.04 15.64 15.42
N ASN A 344 -20.88 15.11 16.30
CA ASN A 344 -21.01 15.56 17.69
C ASN A 344 -19.95 14.94 18.60
N THR A 345 -19.81 13.62 18.58
CA THR A 345 -18.95 12.91 19.55
C THR A 345 -17.46 13.08 19.33
N HIS A 346 -17.01 13.15 18.07
CA HIS A 346 -15.57 13.18 17.76
C HIS A 346 -15.13 14.50 17.15
N ARG A 347 -15.96 15.09 16.29
CA ARG A 347 -15.57 16.27 15.49
C ARG A 347 -16.05 17.61 16.06
N LYS A 348 -16.94 17.58 17.06
CA LYS A 348 -17.57 18.77 17.68
C LYS A 348 -18.17 19.78 16.69
N CYS A 349 -18.58 19.32 15.52
CA CYS A 349 -19.19 20.14 14.46
C CYS A 349 -20.72 19.95 14.34
N CYS A 350 -21.31 19.19 15.24
CA CYS A 350 -22.75 18.93 15.29
C CYS A 350 -23.22 18.88 16.74
N ASP A 351 -24.40 19.45 17.00
CA ASP A 351 -25.04 19.54 18.33
C ASP A 351 -26.13 18.47 18.54
N ARG A 352 -26.29 17.54 17.59
CA ARG A 352 -27.38 16.55 17.63
C ARG A 352 -27.19 15.57 18.78
N LYS A 353 -28.15 15.53 19.70
CA LYS A 353 -28.17 14.62 20.84
C LYS A 353 -28.24 13.15 20.41
N SER A 354 -27.66 12.27 21.22
CA SER A 354 -27.70 10.82 20.99
C SER A 354 -29.11 10.29 21.30
N GLN A 355 -29.59 9.32 20.52
CA GLN A 355 -30.93 8.74 20.68
C GLN A 355 -30.83 7.26 21.08
N HIS A 356 -31.81 6.76 21.83
CA HIS A 356 -31.78 5.38 22.31
C HIS A 356 -31.80 4.40 21.14
N MET A 357 -30.90 3.41 21.17
CA MET A 357 -30.65 2.54 20.02
C MET A 357 -31.84 1.62 19.71
N GLN A 358 -32.43 1.01 20.76
CA GLN A 358 -33.39 -0.09 20.62
C GLN A 358 -34.65 0.31 19.82
N PRO A 359 -35.38 1.39 20.16
CA PRO A 359 -36.59 1.78 19.41
C PRO A 359 -36.32 2.10 17.94
N ILE A 360 -35.15 2.70 17.66
CA ILE A 360 -34.76 3.04 16.29
C ILE A 360 -34.42 1.78 15.51
N GLN A 361 -33.69 0.86 16.13
CA GLN A 361 -33.31 -0.41 15.50
C GLN A 361 -34.55 -1.24 15.20
N ASP A 362 -35.46 -1.39 16.15
CA ASP A 362 -36.70 -2.15 15.99
C ASP A 362 -37.59 -1.53 14.92
N ALA A 363 -37.73 -0.19 14.92
CA ALA A 363 -38.49 0.51 13.89
C ALA A 363 -37.92 0.36 12.47
N ILE A 364 -36.59 0.35 12.32
CA ILE A 364 -35.94 0.10 11.03
C ILE A 364 -36.17 -1.34 10.59
N ILE A 365 -35.99 -2.31 11.50
CA ILE A 365 -36.17 -3.73 11.17
C ILE A 365 -37.63 -3.99 10.79
N GLN A 366 -38.59 -3.50 11.58
CA GLN A 366 -40.01 -3.65 11.30
C GLN A 366 -40.42 -3.04 9.96
N ALA A 367 -39.92 -1.83 9.66
CA ALA A 367 -40.17 -1.20 8.37
C ALA A 367 -39.57 -1.98 7.19
N LEU A 368 -38.44 -2.64 7.43
CA LEU A 368 -37.81 -3.50 6.44
C LEU A 368 -38.54 -4.86 6.35
N THR A 369 -39.04 -5.46 7.43
CA THR A 369 -39.72 -6.78 7.38
C THR A 369 -41.06 -6.75 6.66
N VAL A 370 -41.75 -5.60 6.62
CA VAL A 370 -43.05 -5.44 5.95
C VAL A 370 -42.93 -5.44 4.42
N LEU A 371 -41.73 -5.21 3.89
CA LEU A 371 -41.50 -5.19 2.45
C LEU A 371 -41.44 -6.62 1.90
N ASP A 372 -42.25 -6.90 0.87
CA ASP A 372 -42.09 -8.13 0.09
C ASP A 372 -40.92 -7.94 -0.89
N TYR A 373 -39.74 -8.39 -0.45
CA TYR A 373 -38.50 -8.31 -1.22
C TYR A 373 -38.49 -9.22 -2.45
N SER A 374 -39.45 -10.15 -2.60
CA SER A 374 -39.56 -10.95 -3.82
C SER A 374 -39.86 -10.09 -5.06
N GLN A 375 -40.41 -8.88 -4.85
CA GLN A 375 -40.75 -7.90 -5.90
C GLN A 375 -39.78 -6.72 -5.99
N LEU A 376 -38.66 -6.73 -5.24
CA LEU A 376 -37.54 -5.79 -5.39
C LEU A 376 -36.70 -6.09 -6.65
N SER A 377 -37.31 -6.75 -7.64
CA SER A 377 -36.69 -7.17 -8.89
C SER A 377 -36.16 -5.97 -9.68
N ILE A 378 -34.91 -5.60 -9.44
CA ILE A 378 -33.93 -5.85 -10.51
C ILE A 378 -33.68 -7.34 -10.46
N GLU A 379 -33.57 -7.96 -11.62
CA GLU A 379 -32.72 -9.12 -11.94
C GLU A 379 -31.65 -9.40 -10.82
N ASP A 380 -32.14 -9.92 -9.67
CA ASP A 380 -32.02 -11.21 -8.99
C ASP A 380 -30.64 -11.71 -8.49
N THR A 381 -29.94 -10.94 -7.63
CA THR A 381 -28.64 -11.33 -7.03
C THR A 381 -28.55 -12.77 -6.49
N GLY A 382 -27.91 -13.66 -7.27
CA GLY A 382 -27.25 -14.88 -6.82
C GLY A 382 -25.77 -14.61 -6.52
N ASN A 383 -25.27 -15.19 -5.43
CA ASN A 383 -23.96 -14.96 -4.82
C ASN A 383 -22.74 -15.39 -5.69
N SER A 384 -22.95 -15.88 -6.92
CA SER A 384 -21.87 -16.32 -7.81
C SER A 384 -21.07 -15.16 -8.41
N ASN A 385 -21.72 -14.02 -8.69
CA ASN A 385 -21.08 -12.93 -9.42
C ASN A 385 -20.64 -11.77 -8.52
N ALA A 386 -20.79 -11.86 -7.19
CA ALA A 386 -20.32 -10.80 -6.28
C ALA A 386 -18.80 -10.60 -6.38
N VAL A 387 -18.06 -11.71 -6.50
CA VAL A 387 -16.62 -11.73 -6.75
C VAL A 387 -16.31 -11.15 -8.14
N GLU A 388 -17.07 -11.54 -9.16
CA GLU A 388 -16.87 -11.06 -10.53
C GLU A 388 -17.16 -9.56 -10.67
N ARG A 389 -18.26 -9.07 -10.09
CA ARG A 389 -18.60 -7.64 -10.04
C ARG A 389 -17.54 -6.85 -9.29
N ALA A 390 -17.15 -7.29 -8.08
CA ALA A 390 -16.09 -6.62 -7.33
C ALA A 390 -14.76 -6.61 -8.09
N SER A 391 -14.48 -7.67 -8.86
CA SER A 391 -13.32 -7.73 -9.74
C SER A 391 -13.38 -6.69 -10.85
N VAL A 392 -14.49 -6.63 -11.58
CA VAL A 392 -14.67 -5.69 -12.70
C VAL A 392 -14.70 -4.24 -12.20
N GLU A 393 -15.35 -3.96 -11.06
CA GLU A 393 -15.34 -2.64 -10.41
C GLU A 393 -13.91 -2.20 -10.03
N TYR A 394 -13.10 -3.13 -9.50
CA TYR A 394 -11.69 -2.84 -9.21
C TYR A 394 -10.90 -2.53 -10.49
N LYS A 395 -11.10 -3.32 -11.54
CA LYS A 395 -10.46 -3.11 -12.84
C LYS A 395 -10.81 -1.74 -13.44
N ILE A 396 -12.07 -1.34 -13.37
CA ILE A 396 -12.53 0.01 -13.78
C ILE A 396 -11.81 1.11 -12.99
N ASN A 397 -11.69 0.95 -11.67
CA ASN A 397 -11.00 1.92 -10.83
C ASN A 397 -9.51 2.03 -11.16
N GLU A 398 -8.83 0.91 -11.43
CA GLU A 398 -7.43 0.89 -11.87
C GLU A 398 -7.24 1.57 -13.23
N LEU A 399 -8.07 1.22 -14.22
CA LEU A 399 -8.01 1.83 -15.55
C LEU A 399 -8.25 3.34 -15.48
N THR A 400 -9.21 3.78 -14.66
CA THR A 400 -9.48 5.21 -14.44
C THR A 400 -8.27 5.94 -13.85
N LYS A 401 -7.59 5.34 -12.86
CA LYS A 401 -6.35 5.91 -12.30
C LYS A 401 -5.22 5.97 -13.32
N SER A 402 -5.05 4.90 -14.11
CA SER A 402 -4.05 4.85 -15.17
C SER A 402 -4.27 5.95 -16.22
N ILE A 403 -5.51 6.12 -16.68
CA ILE A 403 -5.89 7.21 -17.61
C ILE A 403 -5.57 8.58 -17.01
N SER A 404 -5.91 8.81 -15.74
CA SER A 404 -5.61 10.07 -15.05
C SER A 404 -4.09 10.34 -14.94
N ASN A 405 -3.28 9.30 -14.73
CA ASN A 405 -1.83 9.42 -14.72
C ASN A 405 -1.30 9.80 -16.11
N TYR A 406 -1.80 9.17 -17.17
CA TYR A 406 -1.43 9.52 -18.54
C TYR A 406 -1.85 10.95 -18.90
N GLU A 407 -3.03 11.40 -18.50
CA GLU A 407 -3.48 12.79 -18.70
C GLU A 407 -2.57 13.79 -17.98
N THR A 408 -2.14 13.47 -16.76
CA THR A 408 -1.19 14.29 -15.99
C THR A 408 0.19 14.33 -16.65
N ALA A 409 0.67 13.18 -17.14
CA ALA A 409 1.92 13.08 -17.87
C ALA A 409 1.88 13.91 -19.15
N ILE A 410 0.81 13.80 -19.96
CA ILE A 410 0.62 14.59 -21.18
C ILE A 410 0.62 16.09 -20.86
N GLY A 411 -0.06 16.51 -19.79
CA GLY A 411 -0.08 17.92 -19.36
C GLY A 411 1.26 18.47 -18.87
N SER A 412 2.23 17.61 -18.60
CA SER A 412 3.57 17.98 -18.11
C SER A 412 4.66 17.94 -19.18
N ILE A 413 4.31 17.58 -20.42
CA ILE A 413 5.27 17.47 -21.52
C ILE A 413 5.47 18.82 -22.20
N GLU A 414 6.73 19.24 -22.33
CA GLU A 414 7.12 20.48 -22.97
C GLU A 414 7.25 20.34 -24.50
N ASN A 415 7.58 19.14 -25.00
CA ASN A 415 7.79 18.88 -26.43
C ASN A 415 6.60 18.14 -27.08
N PRO A 416 5.89 18.74 -28.05
CA PRO A 416 4.74 18.13 -28.72
C PRO A 416 5.01 16.77 -29.39
N ASP A 417 6.25 16.51 -29.82
CA ASP A 417 6.60 15.28 -30.54
C ASP A 417 6.57 14.02 -29.65
N ASP A 418 6.76 14.18 -28.33
CA ASP A 418 6.72 13.09 -27.35
C ASP A 418 5.29 12.71 -26.92
N ILE A 419 4.30 13.49 -27.34
CA ILE A 419 2.89 13.33 -26.93
C ILE A 419 2.21 12.16 -27.66
N GLY A 420 2.63 11.86 -28.90
CA GLY A 420 1.95 10.90 -29.77
C GLY A 420 1.82 9.49 -29.16
N GLY A 421 2.93 8.96 -28.62
CA GLY A 421 2.94 7.62 -28.01
C GLY A 421 2.08 7.53 -26.74
N LEU A 422 2.06 8.59 -25.92
CA LEU A 422 1.26 8.63 -24.70
C LEU A 422 -0.23 8.82 -24.99
N LEU A 423 -0.58 9.58 -26.02
CA LEU A 423 -1.97 9.69 -26.49
C LEU A 423 -2.53 8.35 -26.94
N GLN A 424 -1.73 7.56 -27.67
CA GLN A 424 -2.12 6.24 -28.12
C GLN A 424 -2.36 5.32 -26.92
N LEU A 425 -1.40 5.22 -25.98
CA LEU A 425 -1.55 4.43 -24.75
C LEU A 425 -2.78 4.83 -23.94
N ARG A 426 -3.05 6.13 -23.79
CA ARG A 426 -4.24 6.63 -23.10
C ARG A 426 -5.53 6.20 -23.81
N ASN A 427 -5.57 6.26 -25.14
CA ASN A 427 -6.75 5.87 -25.91
C ASN A 427 -7.00 4.37 -25.82
N ASP A 428 -5.95 3.54 -25.87
CA ASP A 428 -6.04 2.09 -25.66
C ASP A 428 -6.65 1.77 -24.28
N LYS A 429 -6.20 2.46 -23.22
CA LYS A 429 -6.78 2.31 -21.87
C LYS A 429 -8.22 2.79 -21.76
N ARG A 430 -8.63 3.83 -22.52
CA ARG A 430 -10.04 4.25 -22.59
C ARG A 430 -10.91 3.20 -23.28
N GLN A 431 -10.39 2.51 -24.29
CA GLN A 431 -11.09 1.40 -24.90
C GLN A 431 -11.27 0.24 -23.90
N GLU A 432 -10.20 -0.19 -23.23
CA GLU A 432 -10.27 -1.22 -22.17
C GLU A 432 -11.29 -0.83 -21.07
N LEU A 433 -11.36 0.46 -20.70
CA LEU A 433 -12.33 0.96 -19.72
C LEU A 433 -13.77 0.86 -20.24
N SER A 434 -14.00 1.17 -21.51
CA SER A 434 -15.33 1.04 -22.14
C SER A 434 -15.80 -0.42 -22.18
N GLU A 435 -14.90 -1.34 -22.51
CA GLU A 435 -15.16 -2.78 -22.51
C GLU A 435 -15.49 -3.28 -21.11
N ALA A 436 -14.70 -2.90 -20.09
CA ALA A 436 -14.95 -3.26 -18.70
C ALA A 436 -16.28 -2.68 -18.16
N ASN A 437 -16.65 -1.45 -18.54
CA ASN A 437 -17.96 -0.88 -18.20
C ASN A 437 -19.11 -1.64 -18.86
N THR A 438 -18.91 -2.12 -20.10
CA THR A 438 -19.89 -2.94 -20.80
C THR A 438 -20.04 -4.31 -20.13
N GLU A 439 -18.93 -4.92 -19.72
CA GLU A 439 -18.92 -6.16 -18.94
C GLU A 439 -19.62 -5.98 -17.59
N LEU A 440 -19.35 -4.89 -16.87
CA LEU A 440 -20.05 -4.56 -15.63
C LEU A 440 -21.55 -4.41 -15.85
N THR A 441 -21.94 -3.77 -16.95
CA THR A 441 -23.36 -3.62 -17.34
C THR A 441 -24.00 -4.98 -17.63
N LYS A 442 -23.31 -5.89 -18.33
CA LYS A 442 -23.77 -7.27 -18.56
C LYS A 442 -23.90 -8.07 -17.25
N LEU A 443 -22.90 -7.99 -16.38
CA LEU A 443 -22.91 -8.62 -15.05
C LEU A 443 -23.98 -8.02 -14.12
N ASN A 444 -24.40 -6.78 -14.37
CA ASN A 444 -25.52 -6.17 -13.67
C ASN A 444 -26.87 -6.74 -14.12
N ASN A 445 -27.00 -7.16 -15.38
CA ASN A 445 -28.24 -7.67 -15.97
C ASN A 445 -28.41 -9.21 -15.88
N ALA A 446 -27.34 -10.00 -15.72
CA ALA A 446 -27.35 -11.47 -15.89
C ALA A 446 -27.76 -12.30 -14.66
N ILE A 447 -28.48 -11.75 -13.70
CA ILE A 447 -28.59 -12.35 -12.38
C ILE A 447 -30.07 -12.63 -12.09
N THR A 448 -30.57 -13.87 -12.25
CA THR A 448 -32.00 -14.31 -12.15
C THR A 448 -32.18 -15.64 -11.38
N GLY A 449 -32.28 -15.65 -10.02
CA GLY A 449 -33.19 -16.62 -9.35
C GLY A 449 -32.85 -17.34 -8.01
N SER A 450 -32.30 -16.72 -6.95
CA SER A 450 -32.04 -17.50 -5.68
C SER A 450 -32.21 -16.80 -4.32
N SER A 451 -32.53 -15.51 -4.24
CA SER A 451 -32.51 -14.78 -2.95
C SER A 451 -33.85 -14.74 -2.18
N VAL A 452 -34.89 -15.39 -2.68
CA VAL A 452 -36.26 -15.25 -2.12
C VAL A 452 -36.43 -15.93 -0.75
N ASP A 453 -35.64 -16.97 -0.42
CA ASP A 453 -35.84 -17.73 0.82
C ASP A 453 -35.23 -17.06 2.07
N VAL A 454 -34.12 -16.31 1.94
CA VAL A 454 -33.45 -15.65 3.08
C VAL A 454 -34.16 -14.36 3.51
N LEU A 455 -34.90 -13.73 2.59
CA LEU A 455 -35.54 -12.44 2.82
C LEU A 455 -36.89 -12.55 3.56
N LYS A 456 -37.50 -13.74 3.58
CA LYS A 456 -38.66 -14.03 4.46
C LYS A 456 -38.27 -14.19 5.93
N GLU A 457 -36.97 -14.34 6.24
CA GLU A 457 -36.48 -14.59 7.60
C GLU A 457 -35.95 -13.34 8.34
N VAL A 458 -36.03 -12.13 7.77
CA VAL A 458 -35.54 -10.91 8.46
C VAL A 458 -36.25 -10.66 9.79
N GLY A 459 -37.50 -11.14 9.93
CA GLY A 459 -38.27 -11.08 11.18
C GLY A 459 -37.86 -12.13 12.23
N SER A 460 -37.10 -13.16 11.86
CA SER A 460 -36.75 -14.31 12.72
C SER A 460 -35.25 -14.44 13.01
N ILE A 461 -34.40 -13.55 12.48
CA ILE A 461 -32.94 -13.59 12.71
C ILE A 461 -32.57 -13.05 14.10
N ASP A 462 -31.90 -13.88 14.90
CA ASP A 462 -31.33 -13.47 16.20
C ASP A 462 -30.17 -12.46 16.02
N LEU A 463 -30.40 -11.23 16.47
CA LEU A 463 -29.41 -10.15 16.47
C LEU A 463 -28.41 -10.23 17.63
N GLY A 464 -28.55 -11.21 18.52
CA GLY A 464 -27.56 -11.56 19.54
C GLY A 464 -26.28 -12.15 18.93
N CYS A 465 -26.40 -12.95 17.87
CA CYS A 465 -25.27 -13.58 17.19
C CYS A 465 -24.46 -12.57 16.35
N GLU A 466 -23.12 -12.59 16.44
CA GLU A 466 -22.25 -11.72 15.63
C GLU A 466 -22.32 -12.08 14.14
N GLU A 467 -22.36 -13.37 13.82
CA GLU A 467 -22.40 -13.86 12.43
C GLU A 467 -23.68 -13.43 11.70
N SER A 468 -24.83 -13.54 12.37
CA SER A 468 -26.13 -13.09 11.84
C SER A 468 -26.17 -11.58 11.58
N ARG A 469 -25.57 -10.78 12.48
CA ARG A 469 -25.48 -9.31 12.30
C ARG A 469 -24.62 -8.93 11.10
N ILE A 470 -23.52 -9.67 10.85
CA ILE A 470 -22.66 -9.45 9.68
C ILE A 470 -23.42 -9.79 8.39
N LYS A 471 -24.10 -10.94 8.35
CA LYS A 471 -24.92 -11.36 7.20
C LYS A 471 -26.00 -10.32 6.86
N LEU A 472 -26.75 -9.84 7.86
CA LEU A 472 -27.75 -8.79 7.69
C LEU A 472 -27.15 -7.45 7.25
N ASN A 473 -25.99 -7.04 7.79
CA ASN A 473 -25.34 -5.81 7.34
C ASN A 473 -24.91 -5.89 5.87
N HIS A 474 -24.43 -7.05 5.43
CA HIS A 474 -24.07 -7.27 4.03
C HIS A 474 -25.30 -7.14 3.13
N LEU A 475 -26.39 -7.80 3.50
CA LEU A 475 -27.69 -7.73 2.80
C LEU A 475 -28.21 -6.29 2.73
N PHE A 476 -28.22 -5.55 3.84
CA PHE A 476 -28.63 -4.14 3.83
C PHE A 476 -27.73 -3.27 2.96
N LYS A 477 -26.43 -3.52 2.91
CA LYS A 477 -25.53 -2.79 2.02
C LYS A 477 -25.75 -3.10 0.54
N GLN A 478 -26.30 -4.27 0.21
CA GLN A 478 -26.65 -4.60 -1.17
C GLN A 478 -27.83 -3.74 -1.64
N HIS A 479 -28.88 -3.58 -0.83
CA HIS A 479 -30.12 -2.92 -1.25
C HIS A 479 -30.25 -1.44 -0.82
N LEU A 480 -29.64 -1.04 0.30
CA LEU A 480 -29.78 0.31 0.86
C LEU A 480 -28.60 1.20 0.47
N GLN A 481 -28.91 2.43 0.08
CA GLN A 481 -27.92 3.47 -0.18
C GLN A 481 -27.47 4.11 1.13
N LYS A 482 -28.42 4.54 1.96
CA LYS A 482 -28.18 5.22 3.25
C LYS A 482 -29.44 5.23 4.11
N ILE A 483 -29.26 5.31 5.41
CA ILE A 483 -30.33 5.52 6.40
C ILE A 483 -30.08 6.88 7.07
N VAL A 484 -31.02 7.80 6.98
CA VAL A 484 -30.88 9.16 7.53
C VAL A 484 -31.70 9.29 8.80
N LEU A 485 -31.03 9.67 9.89
CA LEU A 485 -31.63 9.84 11.21
C LEU A 485 -31.87 11.32 11.52
N TYR A 486 -33.12 11.71 11.78
CA TYR A 486 -33.52 13.10 12.08
C TYR A 486 -33.63 13.36 13.58
N LYS A 487 -33.51 14.64 14.00
CA LYS A 487 -33.58 15.04 15.43
C LYS A 487 -34.90 14.63 16.10
N THR A 488 -35.99 14.65 15.34
CA THR A 488 -37.36 14.31 15.77
C THR A 488 -37.60 12.81 15.98
N GLY A 489 -36.63 11.95 15.62
CA GLY A 489 -36.81 10.49 15.64
C GLY A 489 -37.33 9.91 14.33
N ILE A 490 -37.64 10.77 13.35
CA ILE A 490 -37.95 10.35 11.98
C ILE A 490 -36.73 9.67 11.37
N ILE A 491 -36.97 8.59 10.61
CA ILE A 491 -35.95 7.83 9.91
C ILE A 491 -36.31 7.82 8.42
N SER A 492 -35.37 8.17 7.55
CA SER A 492 -35.53 7.99 6.10
C SER A 492 -34.57 6.94 5.58
N ILE A 493 -35.10 5.88 5.00
CA ILE A 493 -34.35 4.79 4.39
C ILE A 493 -34.33 5.03 2.87
N TYR A 494 -33.14 5.15 2.31
CA TYR A 494 -32.94 5.33 0.87
C TYR A 494 -32.45 4.03 0.27
N PHE A 495 -33.14 3.58 -0.78
CA PHE A 495 -32.76 2.40 -1.54
C PHE A 495 -31.78 2.79 -2.64
N LYS A 496 -30.89 1.87 -3.01
CA LYS A 496 -30.03 2.07 -4.19
C LYS A 496 -30.85 2.08 -5.48
N VAL A 497 -31.98 1.36 -5.47
CA VAL A 497 -32.87 1.16 -6.61
C VAL A 497 -34.31 1.29 -6.12
N SER A 498 -35.17 1.95 -6.91
CA SER A 498 -36.56 2.18 -6.56
C SER A 498 -37.36 0.89 -6.48
N TYR A 499 -38.03 0.64 -5.34
CA TYR A 499 -38.99 -0.45 -5.15
C TYR A 499 -40.38 -0.01 -5.58
N LYS A 500 -40.97 -0.53 -6.67
CA LYS A 500 -42.29 -0.03 -7.16
C LYS A 500 -42.34 1.52 -7.18
N GLU A 501 -41.31 2.15 -7.73
CA GLU A 501 -41.11 3.62 -7.75
C GLU A 501 -40.84 4.30 -6.39
N ILE A 502 -40.80 3.54 -5.29
CA ILE A 502 -40.44 4.01 -3.94
C ILE A 502 -38.92 4.12 -3.86
N LYS A 503 -38.40 5.34 -3.94
CA LYS A 503 -36.98 5.65 -3.70
C LYS A 503 -36.65 5.78 -2.21
N ARG A 504 -37.67 6.05 -1.38
CA ARG A 504 -37.50 6.37 0.04
C ARG A 504 -38.67 5.89 0.88
N ILE A 505 -38.35 5.20 1.98
CA ILE A 505 -39.29 4.94 3.07
C ILE A 505 -39.03 5.94 4.20
N THR A 506 -40.09 6.54 4.73
CA THR A 506 -40.02 7.38 5.92
C THR A 506 -40.74 6.68 7.06
N VAL A 507 -40.00 6.37 8.11
CA VAL A 507 -40.55 5.79 9.34
C VAL A 507 -40.75 6.92 10.33
N LEU A 508 -42.01 7.16 10.70
CA LEU A 508 -42.41 8.14 11.69
C LEU A 508 -42.52 7.43 13.05
N PRO A 509 -41.86 7.94 14.10
CA PRO A 509 -42.04 7.40 15.44
C PRO A 509 -43.48 7.65 15.87
N ASN A 510 -44.20 6.58 16.23
CA ASN A 510 -45.54 6.70 16.78
C ASN A 510 -45.43 7.25 18.22
N PRO A 511 -46.07 8.40 18.52
CA PRO A 511 -45.97 9.04 19.82
C PRO A 511 -46.71 8.28 20.94
N VAL A 512 -47.62 7.36 20.60
CA VAL A 512 -48.45 6.60 21.56
C VAL A 512 -47.87 5.20 21.80
N GLU A 513 -47.43 4.51 20.76
CA GLU A 513 -46.80 3.18 20.85
C GLU A 513 -45.46 3.15 20.08
N PRO A 514 -44.31 3.33 20.76
CA PRO A 514 -43.00 3.35 20.12
C PRO A 514 -42.62 2.03 19.42
N SER A 515 -43.26 0.93 19.80
CA SER A 515 -43.13 -0.40 19.20
C SER A 515 -43.92 -0.59 17.90
N ASN A 516 -44.74 0.39 17.49
CA ASN A 516 -45.56 0.32 16.29
C ASN A 516 -45.48 1.62 15.49
N PRO A 517 -44.37 1.87 14.77
CA PRO A 517 -44.15 3.11 14.04
C PRO A 517 -45.05 3.22 12.82
N THR A 518 -45.47 4.44 12.48
CA THR A 518 -46.21 4.70 11.24
C THR A 518 -45.21 4.71 10.08
N ILE A 519 -45.39 3.80 9.13
CA ILE A 519 -44.53 3.68 7.95
C ILE A 519 -45.19 4.41 6.79
N THR A 520 -44.50 5.38 6.18
CA THR A 520 -44.99 6.11 5.02
C THR A 520 -44.07 5.88 3.81
N TYR A 521 -44.67 5.46 2.70
CA TYR A 521 -43.98 5.21 1.43
C TYR A 521 -44.05 6.47 0.57
N VAL A 522 -42.92 6.90 0.00
CA VAL A 522 -42.86 8.12 -0.82
C VAL A 522 -42.30 7.78 -2.21
N ASN A 523 -43.11 7.98 -3.25
CA ASN A 523 -42.71 7.84 -4.66
C ASN A 523 -42.17 9.18 -5.24
N GLU A 524 -41.61 9.14 -6.46
CA GLU A 524 -41.05 10.32 -7.16
C GLU A 524 -42.09 11.42 -7.41
N GLU A 525 -43.34 11.06 -7.74
CA GLU A 525 -44.44 12.03 -7.94
C GLU A 525 -44.72 12.86 -6.68
N ILE A 526 -44.73 12.21 -5.50
CA ILE A 526 -44.94 12.89 -4.21
C ILE A 526 -43.71 13.74 -3.85
N LEU A 527 -42.49 13.31 -4.19
CA LEU A 527 -41.28 14.13 -3.96
C LEU A 527 -41.27 15.41 -4.79
N ASN A 528 -41.79 15.38 -6.02
CA ASN A 528 -41.95 16.57 -6.85
C ASN A 528 -43.08 17.47 -6.34
N ALA A 529 -44.21 16.89 -5.90
CA ALA A 529 -45.28 17.66 -5.26
C ALA A 529 -44.83 18.33 -3.93
N ILE A 530 -44.04 17.64 -3.09
CA ILE A 530 -43.49 18.20 -1.84
C ILE A 530 -42.52 19.36 -2.11
N ARG A 531 -41.77 19.31 -3.22
CA ARG A 531 -40.87 20.42 -3.61
C ARG A 531 -41.65 21.67 -4.02
N GLU A 532 -42.84 21.51 -4.57
CA GLU A 532 -43.72 22.61 -4.98
C GLU A 532 -44.59 23.14 -3.83
N SER A 533 -44.88 22.33 -2.80
CA SER A 533 -45.71 22.72 -1.68
C SER A 533 -45.12 22.29 -0.32
N LEU A 534 -44.29 23.14 0.28
CA LEU A 534 -43.91 23.00 1.70
C LEU A 534 -44.48 24.18 2.50
N PRO A 535 -45.57 23.98 3.27
CA PRO A 535 -46.03 24.95 4.25
C PRO A 535 -45.12 24.94 5.48
N ASN A 536 -44.78 26.12 6.01
CA ASN A 536 -43.86 26.30 7.14
C ASN A 536 -44.49 26.04 8.53
N THR A 537 -45.70 25.49 8.61
CA THR A 537 -46.43 25.31 9.87
C THR A 537 -46.80 23.85 10.16
N LYS A 538 -46.83 23.50 11.45
CA LYS A 538 -47.06 22.14 11.96
C LYS A 538 -48.46 21.60 11.59
N GLU A 539 -49.47 22.46 11.52
CA GLU A 539 -50.82 22.12 11.08
C GLU A 539 -50.88 21.81 9.58
N GLY A 540 -50.15 22.57 8.74
CA GLY A 540 -50.07 22.31 7.30
C GLY A 540 -49.36 21.00 6.96
N LEU A 541 -48.47 20.54 7.83
CA LEU A 541 -47.77 19.27 7.67
C LEU A 541 -48.65 18.06 8.07
N LEU A 542 -49.57 18.24 9.01
CA LEU A 542 -50.55 17.22 9.41
C LEU A 542 -51.66 17.07 8.37
N ASP A 543 -52.21 18.18 7.85
CA ASP A 543 -53.21 18.18 6.78
C ASP A 543 -52.66 17.59 5.45
N PHE A 544 -51.37 17.82 5.18
CA PHE A 544 -50.68 17.20 4.04
C PHE A 544 -50.51 15.68 4.21
N LEU A 545 -50.28 15.20 5.43
CA LEU A 545 -50.13 13.77 5.73
C LEU A 545 -51.48 13.03 5.68
N ASP A 546 -52.57 13.65 6.14
CA ASP A 546 -53.93 13.09 6.02
C ASP A 546 -54.36 12.94 4.55
N LYS A 547 -54.04 13.93 3.70
CA LYS A 547 -54.27 13.87 2.25
C LYS A 547 -53.43 12.82 1.53
N LEU A 548 -52.27 12.45 2.09
CA LEU A 548 -51.41 11.38 1.58
C LEU A 548 -51.86 9.98 2.01
N GLN A 549 -52.52 9.83 3.16
CA GLN A 549 -53.07 8.55 3.62
C GLN A 549 -54.30 8.14 2.81
N SER A 550 -55.19 9.09 2.47
CA SER A 550 -56.41 8.80 1.70
C SER A 550 -56.11 8.34 0.26
N ARG A 551 -55.07 8.87 -0.38
CA ARG A 551 -54.65 8.45 -1.75
C ARG A 551 -53.92 7.10 -1.82
N ASN A 552 -53.38 6.60 -0.72
CA ASN A 552 -52.57 5.36 -0.70
C ASN A 552 -53.41 4.10 -0.46
N LEU A 553 -54.62 4.20 0.10
CA LEU A 553 -55.49 3.05 0.35
C LEU A 553 -56.18 2.52 -0.92
N GLU A 554 -56.39 3.36 -1.94
CA GLU A 554 -57.03 2.94 -3.20
C GLU A 554 -56.05 2.29 -4.20
N LYS A 555 -54.74 2.56 -4.11
CA LYS A 555 -53.73 1.95 -5.01
C LYS A 555 -53.17 0.61 -4.50
N LEU A 556 -53.54 0.20 -3.27
CA LEU A 556 -53.05 -1.02 -2.60
C LEU A 556 -54.12 -2.11 -2.43
N LYS A 557 -55.38 -1.83 -2.81
CA LYS A 557 -56.40 -2.86 -3.09
C LYS A 557 -56.32 -3.24 -4.55
#